data_AF-A0A829CBA7-F1
#
_entry.id   AF-A0A829CBA7-F1
#
_cell.length_a   1.000
_cell.length_b   1.000
_cell.length_c   1.000
_cell.angle_alpha   90.00
_cell.angle_beta   90.00
_cell.angle_gamma   90.00
#
_symmetry.space_group_name_H-M   'P 1'
#
loop_
_entity.id
_entity.type
_entity.pdbx_description
1 polymer ?
#
loop_
_entity_poly.entity_id
_entity_poly.type
_entity_poly.pdbx_seq_one_letter_code
_entity_poly.pdbx_strand_id
1 'polypeptide(L)'
;MTQIAFVAYPGVTALDVVGPYEVLRNLPHAQVRFVWLRGRRATSHWLTLPALKAFGAIPVADERIVHQDNIVTSAGVSAGLDLALWLAGQLGGEARAKAIQLAIEYDPQPPFDSGHMSKASPTTKAAATALLSKDSAKPANLTAATLLAWERALAAVQSRRRKRQPVGAQARRP
;
A
#
# COMPACT_ATOMS: atom_id res chain seq x y z
N MET A 1 14.16 -5.43 11.80
CA MET A 1 13.65 -4.27 11.03
C MET A 1 12.34 -4.65 10.39
N THR A 2 11.23 -4.06 10.84
CA THR A 2 9.89 -4.29 10.28
C THR A 2 9.71 -3.41 9.04
N GLN A 3 9.31 -4.01 7.92
CA GLN A 3 9.10 -3.29 6.66
C GLN A 3 7.60 -3.07 6.46
N ILE A 4 7.20 -1.83 6.21
CA ILE A 4 5.81 -1.47 5.96
C ILE A 4 5.67 -1.10 4.49
N ALA A 5 4.78 -1.79 3.78
CA ALA A 5 4.59 -1.63 2.35
C ALA A 5 3.18 -1.15 2.03
N PHE A 6 3.08 -0.05 1.30
CA PHE A 6 1.84 0.40 0.66
C PHE A 6 1.83 -0.08 -0.79
N VAL A 7 0.74 -0.71 -1.21
CA VAL A 7 0.57 -1.13 -2.60
C VAL A 7 0.08 0.09 -3.40
N ALA A 8 0.95 0.68 -4.22
CA ALA A 8 0.56 1.73 -5.16
C ALA A 8 0.13 1.13 -6.50
N TYR A 9 -1.01 1.57 -7.01
CA TYR A 9 -1.57 1.21 -8.32
C TYR A 9 -2.35 2.41 -8.90
N PRO A 10 -2.71 2.39 -10.20
CA PRO A 10 -3.50 3.47 -10.80
C PRO A 10 -4.88 3.60 -10.13
N GLY A 11 -5.14 4.76 -9.49
CA GLY A 11 -6.37 5.01 -8.73
C GLY A 11 -6.22 5.09 -7.21
N VAL A 12 -5.00 5.01 -6.66
CA VAL A 12 -4.74 5.33 -5.25
C VAL A 12 -5.12 6.78 -4.97
N THR A 13 -5.97 7.00 -3.97
CA THR A 13 -6.24 8.35 -3.46
C THR A 13 -5.20 8.71 -2.41
N ALA A 14 -4.92 10.00 -2.22
CA ALA A 14 -4.07 10.45 -1.13
C ALA A 14 -4.56 9.88 0.23
N LEU A 15 -5.87 9.64 0.40
CA LEU A 15 -6.46 9.10 1.63
C LEU A 15 -6.00 7.67 1.99
N ASP A 16 -5.71 6.82 1.01
CA ASP A 16 -5.22 5.44 1.22
C ASP A 16 -3.77 5.38 1.70
N VAL A 17 -3.01 6.47 1.48
CA VAL A 17 -1.60 6.59 1.86
C VAL A 17 -1.44 7.53 3.06
N VAL A 18 -2.19 8.63 3.10
CA VAL A 18 -2.09 9.69 4.11
C VAL A 18 -2.54 9.21 5.49
N GLY A 19 -3.63 8.44 5.60
CA GLY A 19 -4.09 7.92 6.90
C GLY A 19 -3.02 7.08 7.61
N PRO A 20 -2.48 6.03 6.97
CA PRO A 20 -1.36 5.27 7.51
C PRO A 20 -0.08 6.10 7.66
N TYR A 21 0.25 6.97 6.70
CA TYR A 21 1.47 7.79 6.72
C TYR A 21 1.49 8.79 7.88
N GLU A 22 0.37 9.44 8.20
CA GLU A 22 0.29 10.39 9.32
C GLU A 22 0.54 9.74 10.68
N VAL A 23 0.11 8.50 10.85
CA VAL A 23 0.36 7.71 12.07
C VAL A 23 1.80 7.19 12.09
N LEU A 24 2.29 6.69 10.95
CA LEU A 24 3.57 5.99 10.88
C LEU A 24 4.79 6.92 10.79
N ARG A 25 4.63 8.18 10.35
CA ARG A 25 5.76 9.14 10.25
C ARG A 25 6.42 9.48 11.59
N ASN A 26 5.69 9.28 12.69
CA ASN A 26 6.19 9.56 14.05
C ASN A 26 6.89 8.36 14.70
N LEU A 27 7.06 7.24 13.99
CA LEU A 27 7.73 6.05 14.52
C LEU A 27 9.23 6.08 14.19
N PRO A 28 10.12 6.23 15.20
CA PRO A 28 11.55 6.04 14.98
C PRO A 28 11.77 4.59 14.50
N HIS A 29 12.55 4.43 13.42
CA HIS A 29 12.94 3.16 12.79
C HIS A 29 11.97 2.50 11.77
N ALA A 30 10.92 3.19 11.30
CA ALA A 30 10.07 2.70 10.20
C ALA A 30 10.58 3.17 8.82
N GLN A 31 10.64 2.27 7.82
CA GLN A 31 11.03 2.60 6.45
C GLN A 31 9.96 2.12 5.46
N VAL A 32 9.43 3.04 4.65
CA VAL A 32 8.43 2.75 3.60
C VAL A 32 9.16 2.32 2.33
N ARG A 33 8.81 1.17 1.77
CA ARG A 33 9.38 0.65 0.51
C ARG A 33 8.31 0.02 -0.39
N PHE A 34 8.48 0.16 -1.70
CA PHE A 34 7.75 -0.62 -2.69
C PHE A 34 8.39 -2.00 -2.81
N VAL A 35 7.60 -3.06 -2.66
CA VAL A 35 8.08 -4.45 -2.63
C VAL A 35 7.35 -5.30 -3.68
N TRP A 36 8.07 -6.25 -4.27
CA TRP A 36 7.49 -7.22 -5.20
C TRP A 36 6.84 -8.38 -4.41
N LEU A 37 5.59 -8.74 -4.71
CA LEU A 37 4.78 -9.64 -3.88
C LEU A 37 4.64 -11.07 -4.45
N ARG A 38 5.53 -11.48 -5.36
CA ARG A 38 5.41 -12.79 -6.05
C ARG A 38 5.36 -13.96 -5.07
N GLY A 39 4.33 -14.80 -5.17
CA GLY A 39 4.10 -15.97 -4.34
C GLY A 39 3.58 -15.65 -2.93
N ARG A 40 3.31 -14.39 -2.61
CA ARG A 40 2.86 -13.96 -1.28
C ARG A 40 1.39 -13.57 -1.27
N ARG A 41 0.67 -14.04 -0.25
CA ARG A 41 -0.60 -13.53 0.25
C ARG A 41 -0.49 -12.03 0.49
N ALA A 42 -1.44 -11.29 -0.06
CA ALA A 42 -1.60 -9.86 0.17
C ALA A 42 -3.07 -9.47 -0.01
N THR A 43 -3.50 -8.46 0.74
CA THR A 43 -4.79 -7.80 0.54
C THR A 43 -4.58 -6.41 -0.06
N SER A 44 -5.65 -5.79 -0.56
CA SER A 44 -5.65 -4.42 -1.08
C SER A 44 -7.08 -3.87 -1.07
N HIS A 45 -7.27 -2.65 -1.57
CA HIS A 45 -8.61 -2.14 -1.83
C HIS A 45 -9.37 -3.07 -2.79
N TRP A 46 -10.67 -3.26 -2.55
CA TRP A 46 -11.48 -4.24 -3.29
C TRP A 46 -11.47 -4.05 -4.81
N LEU A 47 -11.37 -2.79 -5.28
CA LEU A 47 -11.32 -2.46 -6.70
C LEU A 47 -10.05 -2.99 -7.39
N THR A 48 -8.95 -3.12 -6.65
CA THR A 48 -7.62 -3.38 -7.20
C THR A 48 -7.03 -4.69 -6.72
N LEU A 49 -7.71 -5.36 -5.79
CA LEU A 49 -7.42 -6.71 -5.36
C LEU A 49 -7.21 -7.69 -6.53
N PRO A 50 -8.02 -7.68 -7.63
CA PRO A 50 -7.77 -8.57 -8.77
C PRO A 50 -6.41 -8.32 -9.45
N ALA A 51 -5.92 -7.08 -9.43
CA ALA A 51 -4.65 -6.71 -10.05
C ALA A 51 -3.44 -7.31 -9.33
N LEU A 52 -3.56 -7.69 -8.04
CA LEU A 52 -2.50 -8.35 -7.28
C LEU A 52 -2.00 -9.63 -7.97
N LYS A 53 -2.89 -10.38 -8.63
CA LYS A 53 -2.53 -11.59 -9.40
C LYS A 53 -1.56 -11.27 -10.55
N ALA A 54 -1.76 -10.13 -11.22
CA ALA A 54 -0.88 -9.70 -12.31
C ALA A 54 0.54 -9.37 -11.83
N PHE A 55 0.69 -9.04 -10.54
CA PHE A 55 1.99 -8.84 -9.89
C PHE A 55 2.52 -10.10 -9.19
N GLY A 56 1.89 -11.25 -9.43
CA GLY A 56 2.28 -12.55 -8.90
C GLY A 56 1.93 -12.78 -7.44
N ALA A 57 1.16 -11.90 -6.80
CA ALA A 57 0.70 -12.09 -5.43
C ALA A 57 -0.55 -13.00 -5.39
N ILE A 58 -0.79 -13.60 -4.22
CA ILE A 58 -1.99 -14.38 -3.91
C ILE A 58 -2.99 -13.42 -3.24
N PRO A 59 -4.05 -12.98 -3.91
CA PRO A 59 -4.98 -12.03 -3.31
C PRO A 59 -5.79 -12.67 -2.19
N VAL A 60 -5.97 -11.93 -1.09
CA VAL A 60 -6.82 -12.27 0.04
C VAL A 60 -7.92 -11.21 0.12
N ALA A 61 -9.18 -11.62 0.01
CA ALA A 61 -10.30 -10.70 -0.21
C ALA A 61 -11.11 -10.38 1.06
N ASP A 62 -10.98 -11.21 2.07
CA ASP A 62 -11.81 -11.28 3.27
C ASP A 62 -11.09 -10.83 4.54
N GLU A 63 -9.80 -10.49 4.44
CA GLU A 63 -8.99 -10.00 5.55
C GLU A 63 -8.70 -8.50 5.40
N ARG A 64 -8.87 -7.75 6.50
CA ARG A 64 -8.53 -6.32 6.57
C ARG A 64 -7.02 -6.09 6.64
N ILE A 65 -6.29 -7.01 7.28
CA ILE A 65 -4.83 -6.97 7.42
C ILE A 65 -4.32 -8.37 7.09
N VAL A 66 -3.36 -8.46 6.17
CA VAL A 66 -2.66 -9.71 5.85
C VAL A 66 -1.19 -9.53 6.18
N HIS A 67 -0.71 -10.33 7.12
CA HIS A 67 0.69 -10.43 7.47
C HIS A 67 1.29 -11.68 6.83
N GLN A 68 2.32 -11.50 6.01
CA GLN A 68 3.14 -12.58 5.50
C GLN A 68 4.63 -12.26 5.65
N ASP A 69 5.33 -13.11 6.39
CA ASP A 69 6.77 -13.00 6.65
C ASP A 69 7.14 -11.66 7.29
N ASN A 70 7.75 -10.77 6.51
CA ASN A 70 8.17 -9.43 6.92
C ASN A 70 7.37 -8.32 6.23
N ILE A 71 6.25 -8.67 5.58
CA ILE A 71 5.39 -7.76 4.83
C ILE A 71 3.98 -7.84 5.40
N VAL A 72 3.42 -6.66 5.67
CA VAL A 72 2.04 -6.53 6.11
C VAL A 72 1.32 -5.63 5.11
N THR A 73 0.14 -6.04 4.67
CA THR A 73 -0.73 -5.30 3.75
C THR A 73 -2.09 -5.11 4.39
N SER A 74 -2.79 -4.03 4.03
CA SER A 74 -4.16 -3.78 4.47
C SER A 74 -5.13 -3.70 3.29
N ALA A 75 -6.41 -3.93 3.57
CA ALA A 75 -7.49 -3.64 2.64
C ALA A 75 -7.65 -2.12 2.44
N GLY A 76 -8.78 -1.67 1.88
CA GLY A 76 -9.02 -0.26 1.56
C GLY A 76 -9.07 0.69 2.76
N VAL A 77 -8.75 1.97 2.52
CA VAL A 77 -8.87 3.16 3.41
C VAL A 77 -8.87 2.87 4.92
N SER A 78 -10.03 2.52 5.49
CA SER A 78 -10.18 2.35 6.94
C SER A 78 -9.36 1.19 7.51
N ALA A 79 -9.05 0.17 6.71
CA ALA A 79 -8.20 -0.94 7.14
C ALA A 79 -6.73 -0.51 7.33
N GLY A 80 -6.32 0.61 6.73
CA GLY A 80 -5.03 1.23 6.99
C GLY A 80 -4.89 1.74 8.42
N LEU A 81 -5.99 2.18 9.05
CA LEU A 81 -5.98 2.62 10.45
C LEU A 81 -5.88 1.42 11.41
N ASP A 82 -6.59 0.33 11.11
CA ASP A 82 -6.44 -0.94 11.82
C ASP A 82 -4.99 -1.44 11.74
N LEU A 83 -4.39 -1.38 10.54
CA LEU A 83 -2.99 -1.74 10.33
C LEU A 83 -2.05 -0.88 11.17
N ALA A 84 -2.29 0.43 11.23
CA ALA A 84 -1.46 1.34 12.01
C ALA A 84 -1.52 1.05 13.52
N LEU A 85 -2.72 0.76 14.05
CA LEU A 85 -2.89 0.35 15.45
C LEU A 85 -2.25 -1.02 15.74
N TRP A 86 -2.41 -1.99 14.82
CA TRP A 86 -1.75 -3.29 14.94
C TRP A 86 -0.21 -3.12 14.97
N LEU A 87 0.35 -2.32 14.05
CA LEU A 87 1.78 -2.01 14.01
C LEU A 87 2.25 -1.28 15.28
N ALA A 88 1.46 -0.35 15.81
CA ALA A 88 1.76 0.32 17.08
C ALA A 88 1.90 -0.70 18.22
N GLY A 89 1.07 -1.74 18.23
CA GLY A 89 1.17 -2.85 19.19
C GLY A 89 2.43 -3.70 18.98
N GLN A 90 2.75 -4.04 17.74
CA GLN A 90 3.95 -4.82 17.40
C GLN A 90 5.25 -4.09 17.74
N LEU A 91 5.29 -2.78 17.55
CA LEU A 91 6.51 -1.97 17.68
C LEU A 91 6.66 -1.31 19.06
N GLY A 92 5.54 -0.90 19.66
CA GLY A 92 5.48 -0.12 20.87
C GLY A 92 4.85 -0.83 22.07
N GLY A 93 4.40 -2.07 21.89
CA GLY A 93 3.67 -2.83 22.90
C GLY A 93 2.18 -2.46 22.98
N GLU A 94 1.41 -3.35 23.60
CA GLU A 94 -0.06 -3.25 23.69
C GLU A 94 -0.52 -1.97 24.38
N ALA A 95 0.13 -1.57 25.48
CA ALA A 95 -0.25 -0.37 26.24
C ALA A 95 -0.16 0.90 25.37
N ARG A 96 0.87 1.02 24.52
CA ARG A 96 1.02 2.17 23.61
C ARG A 96 -0.03 2.16 22.51
N ALA A 97 -0.36 0.98 21.95
CA ALA A 97 -1.42 0.86 20.96
C ALA A 97 -2.78 1.28 21.52
N LYS A 98 -3.13 0.82 22.74
CA LYS A 98 -4.36 1.22 23.44
C LYS A 98 -4.40 2.72 23.74
N ALA A 99 -3.28 3.29 24.18
CA ALA A 99 -3.19 4.73 24.42
C ALA A 99 -3.39 5.53 23.13
N ILE A 100 -2.80 5.12 22.00
CA ILE A 100 -3.02 5.75 20.70
C ILE A 100 -4.47 5.60 20.26
N GLN A 101 -5.05 4.40 20.40
CA GLN A 101 -6.45 4.13 20.05
C GLN A 101 -7.40 5.08 20.79
N LEU A 102 -7.21 5.25 22.10
CA LEU A 102 -7.97 6.20 22.92
C LEU A 102 -7.72 7.65 22.52
N ALA A 103 -6.45 8.03 22.30
CA ALA A 103 -6.07 9.41 21.99
C ALA A 103 -6.67 9.93 20.67
N ILE A 104 -6.94 9.05 19.72
CA ILE A 104 -7.61 9.40 18.45
C ILE A 104 -9.11 9.07 18.45
N GLU A 105 -9.65 8.61 19.58
CA GLU A 105 -11.03 8.15 19.74
C GLU A 105 -11.45 7.13 18.66
N TYR A 106 -10.59 6.13 18.40
CA TYR A 106 -10.91 5.08 17.45
C TYR A 106 -11.87 4.03 18.05
N ASP A 107 -13.15 4.40 18.08
CA ASP A 107 -14.32 3.57 18.41
C ASP A 107 -15.33 3.57 17.24
N PRO A 108 -15.07 2.81 16.17
CA PRO A 108 -15.88 2.89 14.96
C PRO A 108 -17.32 2.35 15.19
N GLN A 109 -18.31 3.21 14.96
CA GLN A 109 -19.74 2.85 14.93
C GLN A 109 -20.37 3.16 13.55
N PRO A 110 -20.11 2.34 12.51
CA PRO A 110 -20.63 2.61 11.17
C PRO A 110 -22.16 2.55 11.13
N PRO A 111 -22.85 3.58 10.60
CA PRO A 111 -24.32 3.60 10.54
C PRO A 111 -24.93 2.67 9.46
N PHE A 112 -24.09 2.09 8.59
CA PHE A 112 -24.53 1.21 7.50
C PHE A 112 -23.63 -0.03 7.39
N ASP A 113 -24.23 -1.17 7.05
CA ASP A 113 -23.49 -2.43 6.89
C ASP A 113 -23.12 -2.72 5.42
N SER A 114 -22.43 -1.79 4.77
CA SER A 114 -22.01 -1.91 3.35
C SER A 114 -20.51 -1.71 3.13
N GLY A 115 -19.71 -1.71 4.19
CA GLY A 115 -18.26 -1.48 4.13
C GLY A 115 -17.42 -2.63 3.54
N HIS A 116 -18.03 -3.74 3.12
CA HIS A 116 -17.33 -4.89 2.54
C HIS A 116 -18.10 -5.49 1.35
N MET A 117 -17.39 -6.05 0.38
CA MET A 117 -17.98 -6.62 -0.83
C MET A 117 -18.93 -7.80 -0.56
N SER A 118 -18.74 -8.54 0.54
CA SER A 118 -19.67 -9.60 0.94
C SER A 118 -20.98 -9.07 1.52
N LYS A 119 -21.02 -7.82 1.99
CA LYS A 119 -22.17 -7.22 2.70
C LYS A 119 -22.96 -6.25 1.81
N ALA A 120 -22.29 -5.58 0.87
CA ALA A 120 -22.91 -4.61 -0.02
C ALA A 120 -23.84 -5.27 -1.07
N SER A 121 -25.00 -4.64 -1.30
CA SER A 121 -25.93 -5.03 -2.38
C SER A 121 -25.32 -4.84 -3.78
N PRO A 122 -25.83 -5.53 -4.82
CA PRO A 122 -25.38 -5.31 -6.21
C PRO A 122 -25.48 -3.83 -6.63
N THR A 123 -26.59 -3.16 -6.28
CA THR A 123 -26.81 -1.74 -6.58
C THR A 123 -25.77 -0.86 -5.88
N THR A 124 -25.49 -1.12 -4.60
CA THR A 124 -24.47 -0.39 -3.82
C THR A 124 -23.07 -0.57 -4.43
N LYS A 125 -22.71 -1.78 -4.85
CA LYS A 125 -21.43 -2.08 -5.52
C LYS A 125 -21.27 -1.34 -6.84
N ALA A 126 -22.34 -1.30 -7.65
CA ALA A 126 -22.34 -0.56 -8.92
C ALA A 126 -22.16 0.95 -8.68
N ALA A 127 -22.91 1.52 -7.72
CA ALA A 127 -22.79 2.92 -7.34
C ALA A 127 -21.39 3.28 -6.82
N ALA A 128 -20.82 2.46 -5.93
CA ALA A 128 -19.47 2.66 -5.40
C ALA A 128 -18.40 2.61 -6.50
N THR A 129 -18.50 1.66 -7.42
CA THR A 129 -17.61 1.59 -8.59
C THR A 129 -17.70 2.88 -9.43
N ALA A 130 -18.90 3.39 -9.65
CA ALA A 130 -19.10 4.61 -10.43
C ALA A 130 -18.52 5.85 -9.74
N LEU A 131 -18.64 5.96 -8.40
CA LEU A 131 -18.03 7.04 -7.62
C LEU A 131 -16.50 7.05 -7.75
N LEU A 132 -15.86 5.90 -7.55
CA LEU A 132 -14.41 5.76 -7.66
C LEU A 132 -13.89 6.01 -9.10
N SER A 133 -14.68 5.63 -10.11
CA SER A 133 -14.31 5.86 -11.52
C SER A 133 -14.31 7.34 -11.89
N LYS A 134 -15.24 8.13 -11.32
CA LYS A 134 -15.30 9.58 -11.53
C LYS A 134 -14.12 10.31 -10.89
N ASP A 135 -13.66 9.85 -9.72
CA ASP A 135 -12.50 10.44 -9.05
C ASP A 135 -11.16 10.13 -9.75
N SER A 136 -11.08 8.97 -10.42
CA SER A 136 -9.89 8.59 -11.22
C SER A 136 -9.73 9.41 -12.50
N ALA A 137 -10.79 10.06 -12.98
CA ALA A 137 -10.77 10.93 -14.16
C ALA A 137 -10.26 12.37 -13.87
N LYS A 138 -9.91 12.68 -12.61
CA LYS A 138 -9.35 13.99 -12.24
C LYS A 138 -7.88 14.11 -12.66
N PRO A 139 -7.44 15.24 -13.26
CA PRO A 139 -6.10 15.40 -13.85
C PRO A 139 -4.92 15.07 -12.92
N ALA A 140 -5.07 15.31 -11.61
CA ALA A 140 -4.02 15.02 -10.62
C ALA A 140 -3.63 13.54 -10.52
N ASN A 141 -4.57 12.62 -10.77
CA ASN A 141 -4.32 11.17 -10.71
C ASN A 141 -3.63 10.64 -11.97
N LEU A 142 -3.82 11.30 -13.12
CA LEU A 142 -3.10 11.03 -14.37
C LEU A 142 -1.62 11.40 -14.27
N THR A 143 -1.29 12.45 -13.50
CA THR A 143 0.10 12.91 -13.32
C THR A 143 0.94 11.87 -12.57
N ALA A 144 0.42 11.24 -11.51
CA ALA A 144 1.17 10.25 -10.74
C ALA A 144 1.49 8.98 -11.55
N ALA A 145 0.54 8.47 -12.34
CA ALA A 145 0.77 7.33 -13.23
C ALA A 145 1.79 7.66 -14.34
N THR A 146 1.73 8.89 -14.86
CA THR A 146 2.66 9.38 -15.89
C THR A 146 4.08 9.54 -15.34
N LEU A 147 4.23 10.10 -14.14
CA LEU A 147 5.51 10.24 -13.46
C LEU A 147 6.14 8.89 -13.12
N LEU A 148 5.33 7.92 -12.67
CA LEU A 148 5.82 6.57 -12.39
C LEU A 148 6.27 5.83 -13.66
N ALA A 149 5.54 6.00 -14.78
CA ALA A 149 5.95 5.47 -16.08
C ALA A 149 7.28 6.10 -16.55
N TRP A 150 7.45 7.42 -16.33
CA TRP A 150 8.67 8.16 -16.64
C TRP A 150 9.87 7.72 -15.79
N GLU A 151 9.69 7.52 -14.48
CA GLU A 151 10.73 6.99 -13.58
C GLU A 151 11.17 5.58 -13.98
N ARG A 152 10.22 4.72 -14.37
CA ARG A 152 10.52 3.37 -14.87
C ARG A 152 11.30 3.39 -16.18
N ALA A 153 10.97 4.32 -17.09
CA ALA A 153 11.72 4.52 -18.32
C ALA A 153 13.15 4.99 -18.05
N LEU A 154 13.35 5.95 -17.13
CA LEU A 154 14.66 6.43 -16.73
C LEU A 154 15.52 5.34 -16.05
N ALA A 155 14.94 4.55 -15.16
CA ALA A 155 15.64 3.44 -14.50
C ALA A 155 16.09 2.36 -15.51
N ALA A 156 15.26 2.07 -16.53
CA ALA A 156 15.63 1.16 -17.62
C ALA A 156 16.82 1.68 -18.45
N VAL A 157 16.87 2.99 -18.74
CA VAL A 157 17.99 3.63 -19.45
C VAL A 157 19.27 3.62 -18.60
N GLN A 158 19.17 3.93 -17.31
CA GLN A 158 20.32 3.93 -16.39
C GLN A 158 20.91 2.53 -16.19
N SER A 159 20.06 1.50 -16.07
CA SER A 159 20.53 0.11 -15.96
C SER A 159 21.26 -0.39 -17.22
N ARG A 160 20.83 0.04 -18.41
CA ARG A 160 21.52 -0.24 -19.68
C ARG A 160 22.87 0.49 -19.78
N ARG A 161 22.98 1.71 -19.23
CA ARG A 161 24.22 2.48 -19.20
C ARG A 161 25.24 1.88 -18.24
N ARG A 162 24.81 1.38 -17.07
CA ARG A 162 25.65 0.61 -16.13
C ARG A 162 26.14 -0.72 -16.70
N LYS A 163 25.29 -1.45 -17.46
CA LYS A 163 25.70 -2.70 -18.13
C LYS A 163 26.69 -2.51 -19.28
N ARG A 164 26.83 -1.29 -19.83
CA ARG A 164 27.74 -0.97 -20.94
C ARG A 164 29.11 -0.46 -20.51
N GLN A 165 29.35 -0.22 -19.21
CA GLN A 165 30.70 0.07 -18.71
C GLN A 165 31.48 -1.26 -18.58
N PRO A 166 32.60 -1.46 -19.30
CA PRO A 166 33.39 -2.66 -19.16
C PRO A 166 34.15 -2.63 -17.81
N VAL A 167 34.19 -3.78 -17.13
CA VAL A 167 35.08 -4.02 -16.00
C VAL A 167 36.49 -4.20 -16.57
N GLY A 168 37.40 -3.25 -16.33
CA GLY A 168 38.80 -3.46 -16.67
C GLY A 168 39.65 -2.19 -16.68
N ALA A 169 40.32 -1.91 -15.56
CA ALA A 169 41.68 -1.36 -15.52
C ALA A 169 42.18 -1.33 -14.06
N GLN A 170 42.39 -2.52 -13.48
CA GLN A 170 43.29 -2.68 -12.34
C GLN A 170 44.46 -3.54 -12.82
N ALA A 171 45.55 -2.89 -13.27
CA ALA A 171 46.91 -3.43 -13.31
C ALA A 171 47.86 -2.44 -13.99
N ARG A 172 48.75 -1.80 -13.22
CA ARG A 172 50.21 -2.02 -13.28
C ARG A 172 50.94 -0.98 -12.41
N ARG A 173 51.75 -1.53 -11.50
CA ARG A 173 52.83 -0.88 -10.73
C ARG A 173 53.91 -0.31 -11.68
N PRO A 174 54.82 0.57 -11.20
CA PRO A 174 55.97 0.10 -10.40
C PRO A 174 55.89 0.42 -8.92
#